data_AF-A0A6J4KJ31-F1
#
_entry.id   AF-A0A6J4KJ31-F1
#
_cell.length_a   1.000
_cell.length_b   1.000
_cell.length_c   1.000
_cell.angle_alpha   90.00
_cell.angle_beta   90.00
_cell.angle_gamma   90.00
#
_symmetry.space_group_name_H-M   'P 1'
#
loop_
_entity.id
_entity.type
_entity.pdbx_description
1 polymer ?
#
loop_
_entity_poly.entity_id
_entity_poly.type
_entity_poly.pdbx_seq_one_letter_code
_entity_poly.pdbx_strand_id
1 'polypeptide(L)'
;MAPDTTGFEIVKIEMDPGDLLIFNSLLAHGIRPNLSENRVRMAQYISMHPAEEDNEEERGVRIDSWRDREAPKRAAFPGDPREWEKKNAEVAELTPLGKKLLGLESWR
;
A
#
# COMPACT_ATOMS: atom_id res chain seq x y z
N MET A 1 -13.31 -3.52 21.17
CA MET A 1 -12.43 -4.27 22.09
C MET A 1 -11.03 -3.69 21.93
N ALA A 2 -10.38 -3.29 23.03
CA ALA A 2 -8.99 -2.83 23.00
C ALA A 2 -8.08 -4.00 23.39
N PRO A 3 -6.87 -4.11 22.80
CA PRO A 3 -5.90 -5.12 23.23
C PRO A 3 -5.42 -4.83 24.66
N ASP A 4 -5.15 -5.88 25.44
CA ASP A 4 -4.42 -5.75 26.70
C ASP A 4 -2.96 -5.41 26.39
N THR A 5 -2.48 -4.31 26.97
CA THR A 5 -1.12 -3.79 26.74
C THR A 5 -0.29 -3.82 28.03
N THR A 6 -0.78 -4.48 29.08
CA THR A 6 -0.07 -4.63 30.36
C THR A 6 1.30 -5.28 30.13
N GLY A 7 2.36 -4.63 30.61
CA GLY A 7 3.73 -5.13 30.47
C GLY A 7 4.41 -4.81 29.13
N PHE A 8 3.73 -4.12 28.20
CA PHE A 8 4.32 -3.66 26.94
C PHE A 8 4.60 -2.16 26.96
N GLU A 9 5.76 -1.75 26.43
CA GLU A 9 6.06 -0.36 26.16
C GLU A 9 5.42 0.09 24.85
N ILE A 10 4.65 1.18 24.90
CA ILE A 10 4.03 1.77 23.70
C ILE A 10 4.87 2.97 23.26
N VAL A 11 5.63 2.78 22.18
CA VAL A 11 6.42 3.85 21.56
C VAL A 11 5.57 4.61 20.55
N LYS A 12 5.57 5.94 20.62
CA LYS A 12 4.97 6.81 19.61
C LYS A 12 6.04 7.23 18.62
N ILE A 13 5.81 6.97 17.35
CA ILE A 13 6.71 7.38 16.27
C ILE A 13 6.20 8.70 15.71
N GLU A 14 6.99 9.75 15.89
CA GLU A 14 6.77 11.05 15.24
C GLU A 14 7.32 10.99 13.81
N MET A 15 6.61 11.61 12.88
CA MET A 15 6.88 11.52 11.45
C MET A 15 6.57 12.87 10.80
N ASP A 16 7.44 13.30 9.89
CA ASP A 16 7.24 14.44 9.01
C ASP A 16 6.84 14.00 7.59
N PRO A 17 6.25 14.89 6.77
CA PRO A 17 5.94 14.58 5.38
C PRO A 17 7.19 14.12 4.61
N GLY A 18 7.16 12.90 4.08
CA GLY A 18 8.26 12.29 3.34
C GLY A 18 9.04 11.24 4.12
N ASP A 19 8.84 11.15 5.44
CA ASP A 19 9.45 10.09 6.25
C ASP A 19 8.85 8.71 5.93
N LEU A 20 9.69 7.67 6.04
CA LEU A 20 9.28 6.28 5.85
C LEU A 20 9.38 5.52 7.17
N LEU A 21 8.25 4.97 7.62
CA LEU A 21 8.20 4.04 8.74
C LEU A 21 8.17 2.60 8.23
N ILE A 22 9.28 1.89 8.43
CA ILE A 22 9.40 0.46 8.12
C ILE A 22 9.40 -0.31 9.44
N PHE A 23 8.58 -1.35 9.52
CA PHE A 23 8.54 -2.24 10.68
C PHE A 23 8.34 -3.69 10.25
N ASN A 24 8.74 -4.61 11.12
CA ASN A 24 8.52 -6.04 10.91
C ASN A 24 7.03 -6.36 11.03
N SER A 25 6.49 -7.20 10.14
CA SER A 25 5.06 -7.54 10.11
C SER A 25 4.54 -8.21 11.39
N LEU A 26 5.42 -8.81 12.20
CA LEU A 26 5.09 -9.43 13.49
C LEU A 26 5.12 -8.44 14.67
N LEU A 27 5.56 -7.20 14.46
CA LEU A 27 5.55 -6.17 15.50
C LEU A 27 4.10 -5.79 15.82
N ALA A 28 3.72 -5.87 17.10
CA ALA A 28 2.42 -5.37 17.54
C ALA A 28 2.34 -3.85 17.29
N HIS A 29 1.41 -3.43 16.44
CA HIS A 29 1.26 -2.04 16.04
C HIS A 29 -0.23 -1.68 15.90
N GLY A 30 -0.51 -0.38 15.92
CA GLY A 30 -1.87 0.13 15.77
C GLY A 30 -1.90 1.62 15.57
N ILE A 31 -3.06 2.12 15.15
CA ILE A 31 -3.29 3.55 14.95
C ILE A 31 -4.13 4.10 16.10
N ARG A 32 -3.73 5.28 16.62
CA ARG A 32 -4.59 6.04 17.53
C ARG A 32 -5.71 6.74 16.75
N PRO A 33 -6.87 6.99 17.36
CA PRO A 33 -7.90 7.86 16.78
C PRO A 33 -7.30 9.16 16.27
N ASN A 34 -7.75 9.61 15.11
CA ASN A 34 -7.37 10.92 14.61
C ASN A 34 -8.22 11.98 15.32
N LEU A 35 -7.59 12.83 16.13
CA LEU A 35 -8.26 13.92 16.87
C LEU A 35 -7.93 15.31 16.27
N SER A 36 -7.34 15.33 15.07
CA SER A 36 -6.97 16.59 14.41
C SER A 36 -8.21 17.34 13.94
N GLU A 37 -8.36 18.60 14.32
CA GLU A 37 -9.47 19.45 13.86
C GLU A 37 -9.19 20.07 12.48
N ASN A 38 -8.00 20.66 12.31
CA ASN A 38 -7.64 21.46 11.14
C ASN A 38 -6.35 20.95 10.47
N ARG A 39 -6.03 19.66 10.61
CA ARG A 39 -4.84 19.03 10.01
C ARG A 39 -5.18 17.67 9.40
N VAL A 40 -4.55 17.36 8.28
CA VAL A 40 -4.65 16.05 7.63
C VAL A 40 -3.57 15.12 8.18
N ARG A 41 -3.96 13.88 8.49
CA ARG A 41 -3.04 12.77 8.77
C ARG A 41 -3.21 11.74 7.66
N MET A 42 -2.24 11.69 6.75
CA MET A 42 -2.26 10.80 5.59
C MET A 42 -0.96 10.01 5.55
N ALA A 43 -1.08 8.74 5.16
CA ALA A 43 0.05 7.87 4.89
C ALA A 43 -0.25 7.10 3.60
N GLN A 44 0.80 6.83 2.82
CA GLN A 44 0.74 5.90 1.71
C GLN A 44 1.37 4.58 2.16
N TYR A 45 0.60 3.49 2.09
CA TYR A 45 1.13 2.18 2.38
C TYR A 45 1.89 1.65 1.16
N ILE A 46 3.14 1.25 1.37
CA ILE A 46 3.98 0.59 0.38
C ILE A 46 4.34 -0.79 0.94
N SER A 47 3.82 -1.86 0.34
CA SER A 47 4.18 -3.22 0.75
C SER A 47 5.53 -3.63 0.15
N MET A 48 6.41 -4.16 1.00
CA MET A 48 7.62 -4.84 0.56
C MET A 48 7.31 -6.33 0.41
N HIS A 49 7.17 -6.77 -0.84
CA HIS A 49 6.84 -8.15 -1.17
C HIS A 49 7.78 -8.64 -2.29
N PRO A 50 8.23 -9.91 -2.27
CA PRO A 50 8.99 -10.48 -3.37
C PRO A 50 8.23 -10.34 -4.70
N ALA A 51 8.96 -10.27 -5.82
CA ALA A 51 8.33 -10.09 -7.13
C ALA A 51 7.48 -11.30 -7.57
N GLU A 52 7.80 -12.52 -7.10
CA GLU A 52 7.12 -13.77 -7.47
C GLU A 52 6.87 -13.89 -8.99
N GLU A 53 7.93 -13.78 -9.80
CA GLU A 53 7.79 -13.76 -11.28
C GLU A 53 7.11 -15.01 -11.86
N ASP A 54 7.36 -16.16 -11.24
CA ASP A 54 6.79 -17.44 -11.66
C ASP A 54 5.30 -17.59 -11.27
N ASN A 55 4.76 -16.68 -10.44
CA ASN A 55 3.34 -16.60 -10.12
C ASN A 55 2.61 -15.76 -11.17
N GLU A 56 2.30 -16.37 -12.31
CA GLU A 56 1.73 -15.68 -13.47
C GLU A 56 0.35 -15.05 -13.18
N GLU A 57 -0.44 -15.68 -12.31
CA GLU A 57 -1.76 -15.18 -11.92
C GLU A 57 -1.65 -13.85 -11.16
N GLU A 58 -0.86 -13.81 -10.08
CA GLU A 58 -0.68 -12.58 -9.32
C GLU A 58 0.04 -11.50 -10.14
N ARG A 59 1.00 -11.89 -10.98
CA ARG A 59 1.66 -10.97 -11.91
C ARG A 59 0.67 -10.32 -12.86
N GLY A 60 -0.21 -11.11 -13.46
CA GLY A 60 -1.29 -10.63 -14.33
C GLY A 60 -2.21 -9.63 -13.61
N VAL A 61 -2.64 -9.97 -12.39
CA VAL A 61 -3.48 -9.08 -11.57
C VAL A 61 -2.81 -7.73 -11.29
N ARG A 62 -1.50 -7.72 -10.97
CA ARG A 62 -0.76 -6.47 -10.74
C ARG A 62 -0.68 -5.61 -12.01
N ILE A 63 -0.37 -6.24 -13.15
CA ILE A 63 -0.28 -5.56 -14.44
C ILE A 63 -1.63 -4.97 -14.85
N ASP A 64 -2.71 -5.73 -14.70
CA ASP A 64 -4.06 -5.29 -15.02
C ASP A 64 -4.50 -4.14 -14.10
N SER A 65 -4.21 -4.24 -12.80
CA SER A 65 -4.50 -3.17 -11.82
C SER A 65 -3.82 -1.86 -12.22
N TRP A 66 -2.54 -1.88 -12.61
CA TRP A 66 -1.83 -0.69 -13.08
C TRP A 66 -2.38 -0.16 -14.41
N ARG A 67 -2.53 -1.02 -15.42
CA ARG A 67 -2.95 -0.61 -16.78
C ARG A 67 -4.37 -0.04 -16.78
N ASP A 68 -5.26 -0.67 -16.03
CA ASP A 68 -6.68 -0.35 -16.04
C ASP A 68 -7.08 0.56 -14.86
N ARG A 69 -6.13 0.92 -13.97
CA ARG A 69 -6.35 1.67 -12.71
C ARG A 69 -7.47 1.04 -11.87
N GLU A 70 -7.45 -0.28 -11.79
CA GLU A 70 -8.45 -1.08 -11.10
C GLU A 70 -7.97 -1.45 -9.70
N ALA A 71 -8.87 -1.35 -8.71
CA ALA A 71 -8.55 -1.79 -7.36
C ALA A 71 -8.44 -3.33 -7.31
N PRO A 72 -7.61 -3.90 -6.41
CA PRO A 72 -7.56 -5.35 -6.21
C PRO A 72 -8.95 -5.91 -5.87
N LYS A 73 -9.40 -6.94 -6.58
CA LYS A 73 -10.70 -7.61 -6.36
C LYS A 73 -10.65 -8.54 -5.14
N ARG A 74 -10.40 -7.97 -3.96
CA ARG A 74 -10.32 -8.68 -2.68
C ARG A 74 -11.32 -8.06 -1.70
N ALA A 75 -11.91 -8.87 -0.82
CA ALA A 75 -12.96 -8.40 0.11
C ALA A 75 -12.52 -7.22 0.99
N ALA A 76 -11.23 -7.11 1.31
CA ALA A 76 -10.65 -6.01 2.07
C ALA A 76 -10.50 -4.70 1.28
N PHE A 77 -10.69 -4.72 -0.04
CA PHE A 77 -10.47 -3.60 -0.94
C PHE A 77 -11.72 -3.37 -1.80
N PRO A 78 -12.75 -2.68 -1.28
CA PRO A 78 -14.01 -2.45 -2.02
C PRO A 78 -13.85 -1.52 -3.23
N GLY A 79 -12.68 -0.87 -3.38
CA GLY A 79 -12.43 0.12 -4.42
C GLY A 79 -13.09 1.48 -4.13
N ASP A 80 -12.85 2.46 -5.03
CA ASP A 80 -13.57 3.72 -5.01
C ASP A 80 -14.88 3.57 -5.80
N PRO A 81 -16.07 3.68 -5.19
CA PRO A 81 -17.35 3.54 -5.89
C PRO A 81 -17.58 4.61 -6.97
N ARG A 82 -16.82 5.70 -6.96
CA ARG A 82 -16.87 6.75 -8.01
C ARG A 82 -16.06 6.34 -9.25
N GLU A 83 -15.15 5.39 -9.09
CA GLU A 83 -14.11 5.02 -10.06
C GLU A 83 -13.29 6.25 -10.51
N TRP A 84 -12.97 7.12 -9.55
CA TRP A 84 -12.37 8.42 -9.84
C TRP A 84 -11.05 8.28 -10.59
N GLU A 85 -10.17 7.38 -10.14
CA GLU A 85 -8.85 7.17 -10.76
C GLU A 85 -8.98 6.71 -12.21
N LYS A 86 -9.85 5.73 -12.52
CA LYS A 86 -10.06 5.28 -13.90
C LYS A 86 -10.56 6.37 -14.84
N LYS A 87 -11.45 7.23 -14.33
CA LYS A 87 -12.14 8.26 -15.14
C LYS A 87 -11.30 9.53 -15.31
N ASN A 88 -10.38 9.80 -14.40
CA ASN A 88 -9.71 11.11 -14.31
C ASN A 88 -8.18 11.03 -14.29
N ALA A 89 -7.58 9.85 -14.07
CA ALA A 89 -6.13 9.69 -14.03
C ALA A 89 -5.58 8.97 -15.27
N GLU A 90 -4.37 9.37 -15.64
CA GLU A 90 -3.59 8.72 -16.69
C GLU A 90 -2.89 7.47 -16.14
N VAL A 91 -2.57 6.52 -17.01
CA VAL A 91 -1.76 5.36 -16.63
C VAL A 91 -0.35 5.84 -16.30
N ALA A 92 0.17 5.47 -15.13
CA ALA A 92 1.50 5.89 -14.72
C ALA A 92 2.58 5.38 -15.68
N GLU A 93 3.42 6.29 -16.20
CA GLU A 93 4.58 5.92 -17.00
C GLU A 93 5.64 5.23 -16.13
N LEU A 94 6.08 4.05 -16.55
CA LEU A 94 7.02 3.25 -15.77
C LEU A 94 8.46 3.48 -16.24
N THR A 95 9.34 3.74 -15.27
CA THR A 95 10.78 3.66 -15.45
C THR A 95 11.19 2.19 -15.73
N PRO A 96 12.43 1.94 -16.23
CA PRO A 96 12.91 0.57 -16.40
C PRO A 96 12.81 -0.27 -15.12
N LEU A 97 13.12 0.31 -13.96
CA LEU A 97 12.95 -0.35 -12.67
C LEU A 97 11.47 -0.59 -12.35
N GLY A 98 10.59 0.37 -12.63
CA GLY A 98 9.14 0.23 -12.42
C GLY A 98 8.53 -0.91 -13.23
N LYS A 99 9.00 -1.11 -14.47
CA LYS A 99 8.57 -2.25 -15.31
C LYS A 99 8.95 -3.60 -14.71
N LYS A 100 10.16 -3.72 -14.17
CA LYS A 100 10.61 -4.95 -13.47
C LYS A 100 9.86 -5.19 -12.17
N LEU A 101 9.66 -4.14 -11.36
CA LEU A 101 8.91 -4.22 -10.10
C LEU A 101 7.44 -4.62 -10.34
N LEU A 102 6.82 -4.11 -11.41
CA LEU A 102 5.44 -4.47 -11.76
C LEU A 102 5.34 -5.90 -12.33
N GLY A 103 6.40 -6.37 -13.00
CA GLY A 103 6.45 -7.68 -13.67
C GLY A 103 6.18 -7.64 -15.17
N LEU A 104 6.31 -6.47 -15.80
CA LEU A 104 6.29 -6.32 -17.28
C LEU A 104 7.59 -6.81 -17.92
N GLU A 105 8.70 -6.66 -17.21
CA GLU A 105 10.02 -7.14 -17.61
C GLU A 105 10.53 -8.12 -16.55
N SER A 106 11.21 -9.19 -16.99
CA SER A 106 11.80 -10.17 -16.08
C SER A 106 13.01 -9.59 -15.34
N TRP A 107 13.30 -10.11 -14.15
CA TRP A 107 14.56 -9.84 -13.46
C TRP A 107 15.71 -10.71 -13.98
N ARG A 108 15.41 -11.77 -14.74
CA ARG A 108 16.39 -12.69 -15.33
C ARG A 108 17.04 -12.11 -16.59
#